data_AF-A0A673CTZ3-F1
#
_entry.id   AF-A0A673CTZ3-F1
#
_cell.length_a   1.000
_cell.length_b   1.000
_cell.length_c   1.000
_cell.angle_alpha   90.00
_cell.angle_beta   90.00
_cell.angle_gamma   90.00
#
_symmetry.space_group_name_H-M   'P 1'
#
loop_
_entity.id
_entity.type
_entity.pdbx_description
1 polymer ?
#
loop_
_entity_poly.entity_id
_entity_poly.type
_entity_poly.pdbx_seq_one_letter_code
_entity_poly.pdbx_strand_id
1 'polypeptide(L)' 'MAEVSERTLQVAVVVSFAAGFIAGWQANRMRRKFLDWRKKRLQDKLSETQKKIDLS' A
#
# COMPACT_ATOMS: atom_id res chain seq x y z
N MET A 1 40.14 -7.92 7.18
CA MET A 1 38.96 -7.51 6.36
C MET A 1 38.52 -8.75 5.62
N ALA A 2 37.32 -9.29 5.91
CA ALA A 2 36.86 -10.50 5.21
C ALA A 2 36.65 -10.19 3.73
N GLU A 3 37.30 -10.96 2.86
CA GLU A 3 37.23 -10.80 1.41
C GLU A 3 35.85 -11.26 0.93
N VAL A 4 34.90 -10.34 0.84
CA VAL A 4 33.57 -10.64 0.30
C VAL A 4 33.69 -10.72 -1.22
N SER A 5 33.40 -11.89 -1.79
CA SER A 5 33.37 -12.05 -3.25
C SER A 5 32.37 -11.08 -3.88
N GLU A 6 32.76 -10.44 -4.98
CA GLU A 6 31.93 -9.51 -5.75
C GLU A 6 30.55 -10.07 -6.09
N ARG A 7 30.47 -11.38 -6.38
CA ARG A 7 29.21 -12.09 -6.62
C ARG A 7 28.30 -12.10 -5.38
N THR A 8 28.86 -12.33 -4.20
CA THR A 8 28.11 -12.30 -2.94
C THR A 8 27.57 -10.91 -2.66
N LEU A 9 28.37 -9.87 -2.92
CA LEU A 9 27.94 -8.48 -2.79
C LEU A 9 26.81 -8.17 -3.77
N GLN A 10 26.94 -8.57 -5.03
CA GLN A 10 25.92 -8.35 -6.06
C GLN A 10 24.59 -9.03 -5.69
N VAL A 11 24.64 -10.29 -5.23
CA VAL A 11 23.45 -11.01 -4.77
C VAL A 11 22.83 -10.31 -3.57
N ALA A 12 23.63 -9.89 -2.58
CA ALA A 12 23.11 -9.21 -1.40
C ALA A 12 22.40 -7.89 -1.75
N VAL A 13 22.94 -7.13 -2.70
CA VAL A 13 22.32 -5.89 -3.20
C VAL A 13 20.98 -6.18 -3.88
N VAL A 14 20.94 -7.17 -4.79
CA VAL A 14 19.71 -7.53 -5.51
C VAL A 14 18.63 -8.02 -4.55
N VAL A 15 19.00 -8.88 -3.58
CA VAL A 15 18.05 -9.40 -2.58
C VAL A 15 17.52 -8.27 -1.70
N SER A 16 18.39 -7.38 -1.23
CA SER A 16 17.99 -6.25 -0.39
C SER A 16 17.04 -5.31 -1.15
N PHE A 17 17.35 -5.02 -2.42
CA PHE A 17 16.49 -4.21 -3.27
C PHE A 17 15.13 -4.88 -3.52
N ALA A 18 15.12 -6.16 -3.89
CA ALA A 18 13.89 -6.90 -4.14
C ALA A 18 13.00 -6.97 -2.89
N ALA A 19 13.59 -7.20 -1.72
CA ALA A 19 12.87 -7.19 -0.45
C ALA A 19 12.23 -5.83 -0.17
N GLY A 20 12.99 -4.73 -0.31
CA GLY A 20 12.47 -3.38 -0.15
C GLY A 20 11.35 -3.05 -1.14
N PHE A 21 11.51 -3.43 -2.40
CA PHE A 21 10.51 -3.22 -3.45
C PHE A 21 9.20 -3.96 -3.16
N ILE A 22 9.27 -5.24 -2.79
CA ILE A 22 8.09 -6.06 -2.47
C ILE A 22 7.38 -5.50 -1.23
N ALA A 23 8.13 -5.13 -0.18
CA ALA A 23 7.57 -4.53 1.02
C ALA A 23 6.84 -3.21 0.71
N GLY A 24 7.48 -2.32 -0.06
CA GLY A 24 6.87 -1.06 -0.51
C GLY A 24 5.63 -1.28 -1.38
N TRP A 25 5.66 -2.27 -2.27
CA TRP A 25 4.52 -2.61 -3.11
C TRP A 25 3.33 -3.14 -2.30
N GLN A 26 3.57 -4.03 -1.33
CA GLN A 26 2.53 -4.53 -0.42
C GLN A 26 1.95 -3.40 0.43
N ALA A 27 2.78 -2.51 0.97
CA ALA A 27 2.31 -1.34 1.71
C ALA A 27 1.41 -0.45 0.84
N ASN A 28 1.80 -0.20 -0.41
CA ASN A 28 0.98 0.58 -1.34
C ASN A 28 -0.32 -0.14 -1.72
N ARG A 29 -0.30 -1.47 -1.85
CA ARG A 29 -1.51 -2.29 -2.09
C ARG A 29 -2.48 -2.18 -0.90
N MET A 30 -1.99 -2.28 0.33
CA MET A 30 -2.80 -2.10 1.54
C MET A 30 -3.36 -0.69 1.64
N ARG A 31 -2.54 0.33 1.38
CA ARG A 31 -2.96 1.74 1.38
C ARG A 31 -4.10 2.00 0.39
N ARG A 32 -4.01 1.46 -0.84
CA ARG A 32 -5.08 1.60 -1.83
C ARG A 32 -6.40 0.99 -1.35
N LYS A 33 -6.37 -0.25 -0.84
CA LYS A 33 -7.56 -0.90 -0.27
C LYS A 33 -8.19 -0.09 0.87
N PHE A 34 -7.36 0.47 1.76
CA PHE A 34 -7.84 1.30 2.85
C PHE A 34 -8.50 2.60 2.35
N LEU A 35 -7.89 3.26 1.36
CA LEU A 35 -8.45 4.47 0.77
C LEU A 35 -9.77 4.20 0.04
N ASP A 36 -9.86 3.09 -0.69
CA ASP A 36 -11.10 2.67 -1.36
C ASP A 36 -12.21 2.38 -0.36
N TRP A 37 -11.90 1.65 0.71
CA TRP A 37 -12.84 1.39 1.79
C TRP A 37 -13.31 2.69 2.45
N ARG A 38 -12.38 3.60 2.76
CA ARG A 38 -12.68 4.89 3.39
C ARG A 38 -13.55 5.76 2.47
N LYS A 39 -13.24 5.77 1.16
CA LYS A 39 -14.02 6.50 0.16
C LYS A 39 -15.45 5.96 0.10
N LYS A 40 -15.63 4.64 0.03
CA LYS A 40 -16.95 4.00 0.02
C LYS A 40 -17.75 4.35 1.28
N ARG A 41 -17.14 4.22 2.46
CA ARG A 41 -17.76 4.62 3.75
C ARG A 41 -18.22 6.07 3.78
N LEU A 42 -17.46 6.99 3.20
CA LEU A 42 -17.83 8.41 3.15
C LEU A 42 -18.97 8.65 2.15
N GLN A 43 -18.95 7.97 1.00
CA GLN A 43 -20.04 8.03 0.02
C GLN A 43 -21.35 7.47 0.59
N ASP A 44 -21.29 6.36 1.33
CA ASP A 44 -22.48 5.77 1.96
C ASP A 44 -23.12 6.76 2.94
N LYS A 45 -22.30 7.41 3.79
CA LYS A 45 -22.79 8.45 4.71
C LYS A 45 -23.43 9.64 3.99
N LEU A 46 -22.79 10.13 2.93
CA LEU A 46 -23.36 11.22 2.12
C LEU A 46 -24.70 10.81 1.50
N SER A 47 -24.81 9.57 1.02
CA SER A 47 -26.05 9.07 0.43
C SER A 47 -27.18 8.95 1.47
N GLU A 48 -26.88 8.56 2.70
CA GLU A 48 -27.85 8.55 3.80
C GLU A 48 -28.29 9.96 4.19
N THR A 49 -27.36 10.91 4.26
CA THR A 49 -27.69 12.31 4.54
C THR A 49 -28.56 12.91 3.44
N GLN A 50 -28.22 12.68 2.17
CA GLN A 50 -29.01 13.17 1.04
C GLN A 50 -30.45 12.63 1.10
N LYS A 51 -30.63 11.32 1.32
CA LYS A 51 -31.96 10.72 1.45
C LYS A 51 -32.79 11.35 2.58
N LYS A 52 -32.18 11.72 3.71
CA LYS A 52 -32.89 12.39 4.81
C LYS A 52 -33.35 13.79 4.44
N ILE A 53 -32.54 14.52 3.66
CA ILE A 53 -32.87 15.85 3.16
C ILE A 53 -33.99 15.75 2.13
N ASP A 54 -33.92 14.81 1.19
CA ASP A 54 -34.94 14.63 0.14
C ASP A 54 -36.29 14.14 0.69
N LEU A 55 -36.30 13.55 1.90
CA LEU A 55 -37.51 13.09 2.60
C LEU A 55 -38.11 14.13 3.56
N SER A 56 -37.48 15.30 3.72
CA SER A 56 -37.98 16.43 4.53
C SER A 56 -38.58 17.51 3.64
#